data_AF-A0A1G9HDI7-F1
#
_entry.id   AF-A0A1G9HDI7-F1
#
_cell.length_a   1.000
_cell.length_b   1.000
_cell.length_c   1.000
_cell.angle_alpha   90.00
_cell.angle_beta   90.00
_cell.angle_gamma   90.00
#
_symmetry.space_group_name_H-M   'P 1'
#
loop_
_entity.id
_entity.type
_entity.pdbx_description
1 polymer ?
#
loop_
_entity_poly.entity_id
_entity_poly.type
_entity_poly.pdbx_seq_one_letter_code
_entity_poly.pdbx_strand_id
1 'polypeptide(L)'
;MNSFFSCTIKISCQRYICNMSLPMRITFEEKDYTYNILTKSITKETNSIQITLNGEQYELVRNFKGDWDAADATINDHLGLIKAIARNIKLRYRL
;
A
#
# COMPACT_ATOMS: atom_id res chain seq x y z
N MET A 1 39.26 12.53 -13.24
CA MET A 1 39.03 13.13 -11.90
C MET A 1 37.52 13.20 -11.67
N ASN A 2 37.08 12.85 -10.46
CA ASN A 2 35.70 12.84 -9.92
C ASN A 2 34.90 11.57 -10.31
N SER A 3 34.79 10.51 -9.49
CA SER A 3 34.30 10.37 -8.10
C SER A 3 32.80 10.64 -7.94
N PHE A 4 32.01 9.60 -7.59
CA PHE A 4 31.21 9.47 -6.36
C PHE A 4 30.01 8.48 -6.49
N PHE A 5 30.05 7.44 -5.64
CA PHE A 5 28.96 6.84 -4.85
C PHE A 5 27.80 6.03 -5.48
N SER A 6 27.84 4.71 -5.19
CA SER A 6 26.86 3.93 -4.42
C SER A 6 25.35 4.14 -4.69
N CYS A 7 24.66 3.09 -5.14
CA CYS A 7 23.67 2.40 -4.28
C CYS A 7 23.08 1.17 -5.01
N THR A 8 23.14 0.04 -4.33
CA THR A 8 22.64 -1.28 -4.73
C THR A 8 21.12 -1.32 -4.65
N ILE A 9 20.41 -1.09 -5.75
CA ILE A 9 19.06 -1.65 -5.94
C ILE A 9 18.94 -2.12 -7.39
N LYS A 10 19.16 -3.43 -7.58
CA LYS A 10 18.88 -4.12 -8.84
C LYS A 10 17.36 -4.18 -8.97
N ILE A 11 16.75 -3.10 -9.48
CA ILE A 11 15.33 -3.07 -9.85
C ILE A 11 15.24 -3.97 -11.07
N SER A 12 14.88 -5.25 -10.85
CA SER A 12 14.57 -6.18 -11.92
C SER A 12 13.45 -5.55 -12.75
N CYS A 13 13.80 -5.19 -13.98
CA CYS A 13 12.90 -4.65 -14.97
C CYS A 13 11.96 -5.79 -15.43
N GLN A 14 10.93 -6.10 -14.64
CA GLN A 14 9.85 -6.97 -15.08
C GLN A 14 8.89 -6.12 -15.92
N ARG A 15 9.18 -6.10 -17.22
CA ARG A 15 8.26 -5.91 -18.36
C ARG A 15 6.80 -6.12 -17.93
N TYR A 16 5.95 -5.09 -17.95
CA TYR A 16 4.53 -5.04 -18.37
C TYR A 16 3.91 -3.66 -18.02
N ILE A 17 3.46 -2.96 -19.06
CA ILE A 17 2.34 -2.00 -19.10
C ILE A 17 2.53 -0.68 -18.34
N CYS A 18 2.77 0.38 -19.13
CA CYS A 18 2.63 1.77 -18.73
C CYS A 18 1.15 2.08 -18.46
N ASN A 19 0.66 1.79 -17.26
CA ASN A 19 -0.54 2.43 -16.72
C ASN A 19 -0.15 3.00 -15.36
N MET A 20 -0.29 4.30 -15.19
CA MET A 20 0.26 5.10 -14.10
C MET A 20 -0.42 4.80 -12.74
N SER A 21 -0.15 3.64 -12.17
CA SER A 21 -0.35 3.33 -10.75
C SER A 21 0.76 2.36 -10.33
N LEU A 22 1.77 2.85 -9.61
CA LEU A 22 2.87 2.01 -9.15
C LEU A 22 2.32 0.95 -8.17
N PRO A 23 2.49 -0.35 -8.46
CA PRO A 23 2.13 -1.38 -7.49
C PRO A 23 3.01 -1.28 -6.26
N MET A 24 2.38 -1.23 -5.09
CA MET A 24 3.06 -1.17 -3.81
C MET A 24 3.26 -2.58 -3.26
N ARG A 25 4.43 -2.82 -2.67
CA ARG A 25 4.79 -4.13 -2.09
C ARG A 25 4.91 -4.02 -0.58
N ILE A 26 4.46 -5.05 0.12
CA ILE A 26 4.63 -5.21 1.56
C ILE A 26 4.93 -6.67 1.87
N THR A 27 5.91 -6.90 2.74
CA THR A 27 6.21 -8.23 3.26
C THR A 27 5.48 -8.39 4.59
N PHE A 28 4.63 -9.40 4.71
CA PHE A 28 3.86 -9.71 5.91
C PHE A 28 3.89 -11.23 6.13
N GLU A 29 4.26 -11.66 7.35
CA GLU A 29 4.41 -13.10 7.68
C GLU A 29 5.25 -13.88 6.66
N GLU A 30 6.42 -13.33 6.30
CA GLU A 30 7.36 -13.93 5.33
C GLU A 30 6.80 -14.10 3.91
N LYS A 31 5.60 -13.58 3.64
CA LYS A 31 4.98 -13.55 2.31
C LYS A 31 5.03 -12.13 1.75
N ASP A 32 5.42 -12.05 0.49
CA ASP A 32 5.38 -10.80 -0.26
C ASP A 32 4.01 -10.60 -0.88
N TYR A 33 3.38 -9.49 -0.53
CA TYR A 33 2.11 -9.06 -1.07
C TYR A 33 2.28 -7.83 -1.95
N THR A 34 1.49 -7.77 -3.03
CA THR A 34 1.44 -6.61 -3.91
C THR A 34 0.03 -6.04 -3.91
N TYR A 35 -0.08 -4.73 -3.69
CA TYR A 35 -1.33 -4.02 -3.67
C TYR A 35 -1.28 -2.73 -4.48
N ASN A 36 -2.43 -2.36 -5.01
CA ASN A 36 -2.65 -1.13 -5.76
C ASN A 36 -3.62 -0.25 -4.98
N ILE A 37 -3.38 1.05 -4.98
CA ILE A 37 -4.36 2.02 -4.47
C ILE A 37 -5.28 2.40 -5.64
N LEU A 38 -6.58 2.20 -5.47
CA LEU A 38 -7.59 2.62 -6.44
C LEU A 38 -8.00 4.08 -6.23
N THR A 39 -7.96 4.54 -4.99
CA THR A 39 -8.28 5.94 -4.63
C THR A 39 -7.22 6.89 -5.17
N LYS A 40 -7.61 7.74 -6.13
CA LYS A 40 -6.70 8.70 -6.79
C LYS A 40 -6.28 9.88 -5.90
N SER A 41 -7.14 10.31 -4.99
CA SER A 41 -6.97 11.56 -4.23
C SER A 41 -7.04 11.30 -2.72
N ILE A 42 -5.94 10.81 -2.15
CA ILE A 42 -5.80 10.62 -0.71
C ILE A 42 -5.38 11.95 -0.08
N THR A 43 -6.29 12.58 0.67
CA THR A 43 -6.08 13.80 1.45
C THR A 43 -6.32 13.53 2.94
N LYS A 44 -6.07 14.54 3.78
CA LYS A 44 -6.34 14.46 5.24
C LYS A 44 -7.83 14.35 5.58
N GLU A 45 -8.71 14.70 4.65
CA GLU A 45 -10.17 14.62 4.78
C GLU A 45 -10.72 13.31 4.22
N THR A 46 -9.90 12.54 3.50
CA THR A 46 -10.29 11.21 3.03
C THR A 46 -10.59 10.32 4.23
N ASN A 47 -11.78 9.73 4.23
CA ASN A 47 -12.24 8.81 5.26
C ASN A 47 -12.29 7.36 4.79
N SER A 48 -12.27 7.12 3.49
CA SER A 48 -12.18 5.78 2.91
C SER A 48 -11.16 5.71 1.77
N ILE A 49 -10.36 4.64 1.76
CA ILE A 49 -9.35 4.35 0.74
C ILE A 49 -9.61 2.94 0.22
N GLN A 50 -9.79 2.83 -1.09
CA GLN A 50 -9.95 1.55 -1.76
C GLN A 50 -8.60 1.08 -2.29
N ILE A 51 -8.28 -0.16 -1.99
CA ILE A 51 -7.07 -0.84 -2.46
C ILE A 51 -7.43 -2.16 -3.12
N THR A 52 -6.57 -2.66 -3.98
CA THR A 52 -6.66 -4.00 -4.55
C THR A 52 -5.42 -4.77 -4.15
N LEU A 53 -5.60 -5.91 -3.50
CA LEU A 53 -4.53 -6.79 -3.02
C LEU A 53 -4.74 -8.17 -3.65
N ASN A 54 -3.75 -8.68 -4.40
CA ASN A 54 -3.83 -9.99 -5.09
C ASN A 54 -5.09 -10.20 -5.96
N GLY A 55 -5.71 -9.13 -6.46
CA GLY A 55 -6.93 -9.18 -7.27
C GLY A 55 -8.23 -9.04 -6.46
N GLU A 56 -8.15 -9.03 -5.13
CA GLU A 56 -9.27 -8.76 -4.24
C GLU A 56 -9.32 -7.27 -3.87
N GLN A 57 -10.52 -6.71 -3.83
CA GLN A 57 -10.73 -5.31 -3.48
C GLN A 57 -11.01 -5.19 -1.99
N TYR A 58 -10.30 -4.26 -1.35
CA TYR A 58 -10.40 -3.98 0.07
C TYR A 58 -10.68 -2.49 0.27
N GLU A 59 -11.52 -2.19 1.25
CA GLU A 59 -11.79 -0.83 1.69
C GLU A 59 -11.19 -0.60 3.07
N LEU A 60 -10.39 0.46 3.16
CA LEU A 60 -9.81 0.98 4.39
C LEU A 60 -10.63 2.19 4.82
N VAL A 61 -11.12 2.20 6.06
CA VAL A 61 -11.80 3.34 6.67
C VAL A 61 -10.97 3.94 7.78
N ARG A 62 -11.01 5.26 7.89
CA ARG A 62 -10.35 5.98 8.96
C ARG A 62 -11.19 5.87 10.23
N ASN A 63 -10.58 5.34 11.28
CA ASN A 63 -11.16 5.28 12.62
C ASN A 63 -11.03 6.64 13.35
N PHE A 64 -11.83 6.86 14.39
CA PHE A 64 -11.79 8.05 15.25
C PHE A 64 -10.42 8.35 15.86
N LYS A 65 -9.56 7.33 16.00
CA LYS A 65 -8.17 7.46 16.46
C LYS A 65 -7.22 8.04 15.39
N GLY A 66 -7.69 8.24 14.16
CA GLY A 66 -6.88 8.67 13.02
C GLY A 66 -6.00 7.55 12.44
N ASP A 67 -6.27 6.30 12.80
CA ASP A 67 -5.71 5.12 12.14
C ASP A 67 -6.67 4.60 11.09
N TRP A 68 -6.11 3.87 10.13
CA TRP A 68 -6.84 3.27 9.02
C TRP A 68 -7.03 1.78 9.30
N ASP A 69 -8.26 1.29 9.16
CA ASP A 69 -8.65 -0.08 9.45
C ASP A 69 -9.56 -0.64 8.34
N ALA A 70 -9.76 -1.96 8.30
CA ALA A 70 -10.62 -2.58 7.30
C ALA A 70 -12.09 -2.16 7.51
N ALA A 71 -12.81 -1.80 6.45
CA ALA A 71 -14.24 -1.48 6.54
C ALA A 71 -15.10 -2.72 6.78
N ASP A 72 -14.71 -3.85 6.19
CA ASP A 72 -15.40 -5.13 6.32
C ASP A 72 -14.69 -6.05 7.32
N ALA A 73 -15.34 -6.29 8.46
CA ALA A 73 -14.89 -7.23 9.49
C ALA A 73 -14.93 -8.71 9.06
N THR A 74 -15.45 -8.99 7.85
CA THR A 74 -15.47 -10.33 7.24
C THR A 74 -14.06 -10.81 6.86
N ILE A 75 -13.08 -9.89 6.82
CA ILE A 75 -11.68 -10.16 6.50
C ILE A 75 -10.92 -10.41 7.81
N ASN A 76 -11.28 -11.46 8.54
CA ASN A 76 -10.57 -11.81 9.77
C ASN A 76 -9.16 -12.35 9.45
N ASP A 77 -9.01 -13.09 8.34
CA ASP A 77 -7.75 -13.71 7.93
C ASP A 77 -6.68 -12.72 7.45
N HIS A 78 -7.07 -11.56 6.92
CA HIS A 78 -6.12 -10.55 6.43
C HIS A 78 -6.11 -9.26 7.24
N LEU A 79 -6.79 -9.20 8.39
CA LEU A 79 -6.84 -8.00 9.24
C LEU A 79 -5.44 -7.46 9.56
N GLY A 80 -4.49 -8.35 9.88
CA GLY A 80 -3.10 -7.99 10.15
C GLY A 80 -2.38 -7.36 8.95
N LEU A 81 -2.58 -7.95 7.76
CA LEU A 81 -2.01 -7.46 6.50
C LEU A 81 -2.62 -6.10 6.10
N ILE A 82 -3.95 -5.98 6.18
CA ILE A 82 -4.66 -4.74 5.88
C ILE A 82 -4.20 -3.62 6.81
N LYS A 83 -4.03 -3.90 8.11
CA LYS A 83 -3.46 -2.95 9.07
C LYS A 83 -2.01 -2.56 8.76
N ALA A 84 -1.19 -3.49 8.27
CA ALA A 84 0.17 -3.21 7.83
C ALA A 84 0.21 -2.32 6.58
N ILE A 85 -0.68 -2.56 5.62
CA ILE A 85 -0.87 -1.72 4.43
C ILE A 85 -1.33 -0.33 4.83
N ALA A 86 -2.33 -0.24 5.70
CA ALA A 86 -2.89 0.99 6.23
C ALA A 86 -1.82 1.88 6.88
N ARG A 87 -0.94 1.29 7.69
CA ARG A 87 0.23 1.99 8.27
C ARG A 87 1.20 2.47 7.19
N ASN A 88 1.45 1.66 6.16
CA ASN A 88 2.31 2.03 5.04
C ASN A 88 1.76 3.26 4.29
N ILE A 89 0.45 3.27 4.01
CA ILE A 89 -0.24 4.38 3.35
C ILE A 89 -0.16 5.64 4.23
N LYS A 90 -0.46 5.54 5.52
CA LYS A 90 -0.35 6.66 6.47
C LYS A 90 1.04 7.29 6.45
N LEU A 91 2.10 6.48 6.46
CA LEU A 91 3.49 6.94 6.39
C LEU A 91 3.83 7.59 5.04
N ARG A 92 3.37 7.02 3.93
CA ARG A 92 3.62 7.54 2.57
C ARG A 92 2.91 8.87 2.30
N TYR A 93 1.66 8.99 2.72
CA TYR A 93 0.81 10.18 2.49
C TYR A 93 0.89 11.20 3.63
N ARG A 94 1.60 10.89 4.72
CA ARG A 94 1.77 11.76 5.90
C ARG A 94 0.42 12.22 6.48
N LEU A 95 -0.50 11.25 6.63
CA LEU A 95 -1.86 11.43 7.16
C LEU A 95 -1.93 11.42 8.68
#